data_AF-A0A815XRV4-F1
#
_entry.id   AF-A0A815XRV4-F1
#
_cell.length_a   1.000
_cell.length_b   1.000
_cell.length_c   1.000
_cell.angle_alpha   90.00
_cell.angle_beta   90.00
_cell.angle_gamma   90.00
#
_symmetry.space_group_name_H-M   'P 1'
#
loop_
_entity.id
_entity.type
_entity.pdbx_description
1 polymer ?
#
loop_
_entity_poly.entity_id
_entity_poly.type
_entity_poly.pdbx_seq_one_letter_code
_entity_poly.pdbx_strand_id
1 'polypeptide(L)'
;MVVITRATLARQLPSLNPTRTIVSSAVRKKYTKKKKRTVKQRTSSKKRTVKQCTSSSTTSPPLQPYNEVAGKSNIIDANGYDRYGNPTGREYDLGRDGAFMGFNILIGRFCYIDTQKPIDALKIKGFQVKHVMTEDECITELASNRYQIVWIISSGQIQNSKFISALTAFHSAGGAMFLFADNTPYVCHASEFLTME
;
A
#
# COMPACT_ATOMS: atom_id res chain seq x y z
N MET A 1 4.07 -22.87 2.08
CA MET A 1 3.78 -21.45 2.43
C MET A 1 4.45 -21.08 3.76
N VAL A 2 5.52 -20.29 3.73
CA VAL A 2 6.16 -19.77 4.95
C VAL A 2 5.68 -18.33 5.13
N VAL A 3 4.88 -18.08 6.17
CA VAL A 3 4.47 -16.73 6.58
C VAL A 3 5.42 -16.30 7.67
N ILE A 4 6.28 -15.32 7.40
CA ILE A 4 7.16 -14.72 8.40
C ILE A 4 6.60 -13.36 8.74
N THR A 5 5.93 -13.25 9.88
CA THR A 5 5.51 -11.96 10.45
C THR A 5 6.37 -11.70 11.68
N ARG A 6 7.41 -10.87 11.55
CA ARG A 6 8.05 -10.26 12.74
C ARG A 6 7.34 -8.94 13.00
N ALA A 7 6.44 -8.94 13.97
CA ALA A 7 5.77 -7.71 14.40
C ALA A 7 6.72 -6.88 15.27
N THR A 8 7.44 -5.93 14.67
CA THR A 8 8.12 -4.87 15.43
C THR A 8 7.16 -3.70 15.61
N LEU A 9 6.53 -3.65 16.78
CA LEU A 9 5.58 -2.59 17.14
C LEU A 9 6.36 -1.35 17.60
N ALA A 10 6.66 -0.43 16.67
CA ALA A 10 7.14 0.91 17.00
C ALA A 10 6.07 1.95 16.67
N ARG A 11 5.41 2.47 17.70
CA ARG A 11 4.59 3.69 17.65
C ARG A 11 5.50 4.90 17.43
N GLN A 12 5.18 5.77 16.47
CA GLN A 12 5.12 7.23 16.65
C GLN A 12 4.59 7.92 15.38
N LEU A 13 3.45 8.61 15.53
CA LEU A 13 2.93 9.55 14.53
C LEU A 13 3.79 10.82 14.53
N PRO A 14 4.16 11.40 13.37
CA PRO A 14 4.83 12.70 13.35
C PRO A 14 3.83 13.85 13.58
N SER A 15 4.09 14.62 14.64
CA SER A 15 3.48 15.93 14.88
C SER A 15 3.99 16.97 13.89
N LEU A 16 3.07 17.86 13.51
CA LEU A 16 3.20 18.99 12.60
C LEU A 16 4.47 19.86 12.82
N ASN A 17 5.12 20.23 11.71
CA ASN A 17 6.13 21.31 11.64
C ASN A 17 5.52 22.68 11.97
N PRO A 18 6.34 23.62 12.47
CA PRO A 18 6.36 24.93 11.83
C PRO A 18 7.77 25.54 11.62
N THR A 19 7.91 26.09 10.40
CA THR A 19 8.62 27.34 10.05
C THR A 19 10.16 27.35 9.96
N ARG A 20 10.63 27.23 8.71
CA ARG A 20 11.91 27.76 8.23
C ARG A 20 11.93 29.29 8.33
N THR A 21 12.95 29.84 9.00
CA THR A 21 13.42 31.22 8.77
C THR A 21 14.74 31.13 8.02
N ILE A 22 14.75 31.58 6.75
CA ILE A 22 15.97 31.75 5.95
C ILE A 22 16.30 33.25 5.98
N VAL A 23 17.48 33.58 6.50
CA VAL A 23 18.07 34.92 6.40
C VAL A 23 18.76 35.04 5.05
N SER A 24 18.40 36.09 4.30
CA SER A 24 18.95 36.44 2.99
C SER A 24 20.28 37.21 3.11
N SER A 25 21.26 36.90 2.26
CA SER A 25 22.36 37.80 1.93
C SER A 25 22.33 38.17 0.45
N ALA A 26 22.37 39.47 0.20
CA ALA A 26 22.16 40.13 -1.07
C ALA A 26 23.38 40.08 -2.00
N VAL A 27 23.14 40.02 -3.32
CA VAL A 27 24.07 40.53 -4.34
C VAL A 27 23.29 41.34 -5.40
N ARG A 28 23.69 42.60 -5.53
CA ARG A 28 23.22 43.60 -6.52
C ARG A 28 23.55 43.18 -7.96
N LYS A 29 22.61 43.35 -8.89
CA LYS A 29 22.90 43.91 -10.23
C LYS A 29 21.79 44.88 -10.66
N LYS A 30 22.22 46.07 -11.08
CA LYS A 30 21.40 47.13 -11.71
C LYS A 30 21.12 46.71 -13.16
N TYR A 31 19.94 47.02 -13.70
CA TYR A 31 19.77 47.80 -14.96
C TYR A 31 18.29 48.12 -15.31
N THR A 32 18.09 49.40 -15.64
CA THR A 32 17.10 50.08 -16.54
C THR A 32 15.58 49.89 -16.48
N LYS A 33 14.94 50.99 -16.04
CA LYS A 33 13.67 51.63 -16.45
C LYS A 33 12.97 51.13 -17.73
N LYS A 34 11.65 50.85 -17.62
CA LYS A 34 10.65 51.41 -18.56
C LYS A 34 9.20 51.41 -18.02
N LYS A 35 8.65 52.63 -17.98
CA LYS A 35 7.28 53.12 -18.21
C LYS A 35 6.07 52.54 -17.43
N LYS A 36 5.51 53.43 -16.62
CA LYS A 36 4.18 53.44 -15.99
C LYS A 36 3.03 53.29 -17.01
N ARG A 37 2.00 52.54 -16.64
CA ARG A 37 0.62 52.81 -17.02
C ARG A 37 -0.28 52.55 -15.80
N THR A 38 -0.98 53.60 -15.39
CA THR A 38 -1.95 53.63 -14.30
C THR A 38 -3.32 53.31 -14.89
N VAL A 39 -4.04 52.34 -14.32
CA VAL A 39 -5.48 52.18 -14.51
C VAL A 39 -6.12 52.04 -13.14
N LYS A 40 -7.01 52.99 -12.84
CA LYS A 40 -7.89 53.06 -11.68
C LYS A 40 -9.17 52.25 -11.95
N GLN A 41 -9.88 51.99 -10.86
CA GLN A 41 -11.27 51.50 -10.74
C GLN A 41 -11.40 49.98 -10.72
N ARG A 42 -12.21 49.34 -9.87
CA ARG A 42 -13.30 49.82 -9.01
C ARG A 42 -13.55 48.74 -7.95
N THR A 43 -13.70 49.13 -6.70
CA THR A 43 -14.16 48.29 -5.60
C THR A 43 -15.64 47.95 -5.79
N SER A 44 -16.01 46.66 -5.74
CA SER A 44 -17.38 46.25 -5.44
C SER A 44 -17.37 45.00 -4.56
N SER A 45 -17.61 45.26 -3.27
CA SER A 45 -17.71 44.26 -2.22
C SER A 45 -19.03 43.49 -2.37
N LYS A 46 -18.97 42.25 -2.86
CA LYS A 46 -20.11 41.33 -2.87
C LYS A 46 -20.07 40.47 -1.60
N LYS A 47 -20.92 40.80 -0.63
CA LYS A 47 -21.25 39.98 0.54
C LYS A 47 -21.64 38.58 0.08
N ARG A 48 -20.81 37.59 0.37
CA ARG A 48 -21.12 36.16 0.20
C ARG A 48 -21.76 35.66 1.50
N THR A 49 -23.06 35.42 1.44
CA THR A 49 -23.81 34.72 2.48
C THR A 49 -23.34 33.26 2.51
N VAL A 50 -22.60 32.89 3.55
CA VAL A 50 -22.16 31.52 3.81
C VAL A 50 -23.38 30.73 4.30
N LYS A 51 -23.96 29.91 3.42
CA LYS A 51 -24.85 28.82 3.85
C LYS A 51 -23.97 27.73 4.45
N GLN A 52 -23.95 27.68 5.77
CA GLN A 52 -23.31 26.65 6.57
C GLN A 52 -24.08 25.33 6.34
N CYS A 53 -23.57 24.49 5.45
CA CYS A 53 -24.02 23.11 5.35
C CYS A 53 -23.56 22.36 6.59
N THR A 54 -24.52 21.98 7.42
CA THR A 54 -24.35 21.05 8.53
C THR A 54 -23.85 19.72 7.98
N SER A 55 -22.55 19.45 8.13
CA SER A 55 -21.98 18.14 7.87
C SER A 55 -22.53 17.18 8.92
N SER A 56 -23.54 16.40 8.53
CA SER A 56 -23.94 15.21 9.26
C SER A 56 -22.73 14.29 9.33
N SER A 57 -22.11 14.21 10.51
CA SER A 57 -21.12 13.19 10.84
C SER A 57 -21.84 11.85 10.86
N THR A 58 -21.93 11.21 9.70
CA THR A 58 -22.24 9.79 9.62
C THR A 58 -21.03 9.07 10.19
N THR A 59 -21.02 8.88 11.51
CA THR A 59 -20.08 8.00 12.19
C THR A 59 -20.34 6.62 11.63
N SER A 60 -19.60 6.26 10.57
CA SER A 60 -19.64 4.91 10.03
C SER A 60 -19.33 3.96 11.18
N PRO A 61 -20.11 2.88 11.36
CA PRO A 61 -19.79 1.87 12.36
C PRO A 61 -18.32 1.44 12.18
N PRO A 62 -17.62 1.08 13.27
CA PRO A 62 -16.25 0.59 13.17
C PRO A 62 -16.24 -0.53 12.14
N LEU A 63 -15.43 -0.37 11.08
CA LEU A 63 -15.28 -1.39 10.04
C LEU A 63 -14.88 -2.68 10.75
N GLN A 64 -15.80 -3.64 10.85
CA GLN A 64 -15.46 -5.02 11.20
C GLN A 64 -14.91 -5.65 9.93
N PRO A 65 -13.58 -5.85 9.80
CA PRO A 65 -12.99 -6.29 8.54
C PRO A 65 -13.30 -7.76 8.25
N TYR A 66 -13.73 -8.52 9.25
CA TYR A 66 -13.89 -9.97 9.16
C TYR A 66 -15.35 -10.39 9.07
N ASN A 67 -15.61 -11.49 8.35
CA ASN A 67 -16.92 -12.12 8.30
C ASN A 67 -17.28 -12.76 9.66
N GLU A 68 -18.56 -13.05 9.88
CA GLU A 68 -19.07 -13.63 11.14
C GLU A 68 -18.56 -15.05 11.42
N VAL A 69 -17.99 -15.70 10.40
CA VAL A 69 -17.41 -17.02 10.49
C VAL A 69 -15.89 -17.00 10.72
N ALA A 70 -15.28 -15.82 10.85
CA ALA A 70 -13.85 -15.69 11.09
C ALA A 70 -13.43 -16.45 12.36
N GLY A 71 -12.35 -17.22 12.25
CA GLY A 71 -11.84 -18.07 13.34
C GLY A 71 -12.59 -19.39 13.54
N LYS A 72 -13.63 -19.69 12.74
CA LYS A 72 -14.30 -20.99 12.78
C LYS A 72 -13.61 -21.97 11.85
N SER A 73 -13.15 -23.10 12.40
CA SER A 73 -12.50 -24.16 11.62
C SER A 73 -13.49 -25.10 10.91
N ASN A 74 -14.76 -25.12 11.33
CA ASN A 74 -15.81 -25.90 10.69
C ASN A 74 -17.08 -25.04 10.58
N ILE A 75 -17.57 -24.84 9.36
CA ILE A 75 -18.75 -24.02 9.04
C ILE A 75 -19.78 -24.98 8.44
N ILE A 76 -20.59 -25.59 9.29
CA ILE A 76 -21.51 -26.70 8.93
C ILE A 76 -22.64 -26.20 8.01
N ASP A 77 -23.05 -24.96 8.16
CA ASP A 77 -24.16 -24.36 7.41
C ASP A 77 -23.73 -23.78 6.05
N ALA A 78 -22.54 -24.15 5.56
CA ALA A 78 -22.08 -23.69 4.26
C ALA A 78 -22.89 -24.32 3.13
N ASN A 79 -23.23 -23.52 2.11
CA ASN A 79 -24.00 -23.97 0.94
C ASN A 79 -23.28 -25.04 0.10
N GLY A 80 -21.98 -25.24 0.30
CA GLY A 80 -21.16 -26.21 -0.41
C GLY A 80 -19.71 -26.16 0.04
N TYR A 81 -18.94 -27.18 -0.37
CA TYR A 81 -17.51 -27.28 -0.13
C TYR A 81 -16.78 -27.66 -1.40
N ASP A 82 -15.55 -27.15 -1.56
CA ASP A 82 -14.67 -27.57 -2.64
C ASP A 82 -14.08 -28.98 -2.36
N ARG A 83 -13.30 -29.49 -3.32
CA ARG A 83 -12.64 -30.81 -3.20
C ARG A 83 -11.63 -30.92 -2.04
N TYR A 84 -11.30 -29.80 -1.39
CA TYR A 84 -10.38 -29.71 -0.26
C TYR A 84 -11.11 -29.48 1.06
N GLY A 85 -12.45 -29.41 1.05
CA GLY A 85 -13.26 -29.17 2.25
C GLY A 85 -13.36 -27.70 2.63
N ASN A 86 -12.96 -26.76 1.78
CA ASN A 86 -13.16 -25.33 2.03
C ASN A 86 -14.60 -24.94 1.66
N PRO A 87 -15.32 -24.21 2.54
CA PRO A 87 -16.62 -23.65 2.19
C PRO A 87 -16.58 -22.83 0.90
N THR A 88 -17.54 -23.06 0.01
CA THR A 88 -17.65 -22.32 -1.25
C THR A 88 -18.48 -21.07 -1.05
N GLY A 89 -17.92 -19.89 -1.32
CA GLY A 89 -18.62 -18.61 -1.22
C GLY A 89 -17.76 -17.54 -0.56
N ARG A 90 -18.01 -16.28 -0.87
CA ARG A 90 -17.22 -15.13 -0.38
C ARG A 90 -17.60 -14.72 1.05
N GLU A 91 -18.81 -15.08 1.46
CA GLU A 91 -19.34 -14.93 2.80
C GLU A 91 -18.59 -15.78 3.84
N TYR A 92 -17.85 -16.81 3.37
CA TYR A 92 -17.03 -17.68 4.21
C TYR A 92 -15.55 -17.30 4.23
N ASP A 93 -15.14 -16.31 3.44
CA ASP A 93 -13.77 -15.80 3.48
C ASP A 93 -13.47 -15.18 4.86
N LEU A 94 -12.19 -15.08 5.23
CA LEU A 94 -11.81 -14.42 6.47
C LEU A 94 -12.24 -12.94 6.48
N GLY A 95 -11.94 -12.21 5.40
CA GLY A 95 -12.25 -10.80 5.23
C GLY A 95 -13.57 -10.57 4.47
N ARG A 96 -14.35 -9.58 4.92
CA ARG A 96 -15.49 -9.05 4.16
C ARG A 96 -15.02 -8.42 2.85
N ASP A 97 -15.91 -8.36 1.87
CA ASP A 97 -15.65 -7.57 0.67
C ASP A 97 -15.51 -6.09 1.03
N GLY A 98 -14.55 -5.40 0.41
CA GLY A 98 -14.21 -4.02 0.74
C GLY A 98 -13.57 -3.79 2.11
N ALA A 99 -13.34 -4.82 2.93
CA ALA A 99 -12.79 -4.68 4.28
C ALA A 99 -11.43 -3.97 4.33
N PHE A 100 -10.64 -4.07 3.27
CA PHE A 100 -9.27 -3.55 3.23
C PHE A 100 -9.12 -2.34 2.30
N MET A 101 -10.19 -1.57 2.10
CA MET A 101 -10.12 -0.28 1.41
C MET A 101 -9.06 0.63 2.06
N GLY A 102 -8.21 1.22 1.22
CA GLY A 102 -7.12 2.10 1.66
C GLY A 102 -5.78 1.39 1.89
N PHE A 103 -5.75 0.05 1.88
CA PHE A 103 -4.50 -0.72 1.93
C PHE A 103 -3.99 -1.04 0.52
N ASN A 104 -2.69 -0.93 0.33
CA ASN A 104 -2.00 -1.23 -0.92
C ASN A 104 -1.14 -2.49 -0.76
N ILE A 105 -1.23 -3.35 -1.76
CA ILE A 105 -0.40 -4.56 -1.89
C ILE A 105 0.41 -4.51 -3.18
N LEU A 106 1.71 -4.77 -3.06
CA LEU A 106 2.62 -4.95 -4.18
C LEU A 106 2.81 -6.45 -4.43
N ILE A 107 2.65 -6.89 -5.67
CA ILE A 107 2.92 -8.26 -6.09
C ILE A 107 4.08 -8.24 -7.08
N GLY A 108 5.23 -8.77 -6.67
CA GLY A 108 6.35 -9.06 -7.56
C GLY A 108 6.25 -10.49 -8.06
N ARG A 109 5.99 -10.67 -9.36
CA ARG A 109 5.92 -11.98 -10.00
C ARG A 109 7.13 -12.19 -10.91
N PHE A 110 8.07 -13.04 -10.49
CA PHE A 110 9.32 -13.26 -11.22
C PHE A 110 9.37 -14.63 -11.93
N CYS A 111 8.25 -15.35 -11.99
CA CYS A 111 8.10 -16.59 -12.74
C CYS A 111 6.79 -16.60 -13.56
N TYR A 112 6.66 -17.55 -14.48
CA TYR A 112 5.52 -17.63 -15.39
C TYR A 112 4.34 -18.39 -14.76
N ILE A 113 3.66 -17.76 -13.80
CA ILE A 113 2.42 -18.28 -13.21
C ILE A 113 1.26 -17.29 -13.36
N ASP A 114 0.04 -17.77 -13.57
CA ASP A 114 -1.11 -16.87 -13.60
C ASP A 114 -1.45 -16.37 -12.19
N THR A 115 -1.57 -15.05 -12.04
CA THR A 115 -1.90 -14.37 -10.78
C THR A 115 -3.20 -13.60 -10.86
N GLN A 116 -3.91 -13.66 -11.99
CA GLN A 116 -5.10 -12.86 -12.22
C GLN A 116 -6.21 -13.17 -11.22
N LYS A 117 -6.48 -14.46 -10.98
CA LYS A 117 -7.50 -14.88 -10.00
C LYS A 117 -7.19 -14.37 -8.57
N PRO A 118 -5.98 -14.57 -8.01
CA PRO A 118 -5.60 -13.93 -6.74
C PRO A 118 -5.75 -12.41 -6.73
N ILE A 119 -5.32 -11.73 -7.80
CA ILE A 119 -5.41 -10.26 -7.92
C ILE A 119 -6.87 -9.80 -7.85
N ASP A 120 -7.77 -10.47 -8.58
CA ASP A 120 -9.18 -10.12 -8.61
C ASP A 120 -9.84 -10.37 -7.24
N ALA A 121 -9.49 -11.47 -6.57
CA ALA A 121 -9.94 -11.75 -5.21
C ALA A 121 -9.50 -10.65 -4.23
N LEU A 122 -8.24 -10.20 -4.29
CA LEU A 122 -7.71 -9.11 -3.46
C LEU A 122 -8.47 -7.80 -3.70
N LYS A 123 -8.75 -7.47 -4.96
CA LYS A 123 -9.51 -6.27 -5.31
C LYS A 123 -10.94 -6.32 -4.77
N ILE A 124 -11.61 -7.47 -4.83
CA ILE A 124 -12.93 -7.67 -4.22
C ILE A 124 -12.89 -7.38 -2.72
N LYS A 125 -11.81 -7.78 -2.02
CA LYS A 125 -11.61 -7.48 -0.59
C LYS A 125 -11.22 -6.03 -0.31
N GLY A 126 -11.05 -5.19 -1.34
CA GLY A 126 -10.84 -3.75 -1.21
C GLY A 126 -9.38 -3.30 -1.32
N PHE A 127 -8.43 -4.22 -1.54
CA PHE A 127 -7.02 -3.85 -1.71
C PHE A 127 -6.78 -3.12 -3.03
N GLN A 128 -5.88 -2.14 -2.99
CA GLN A 128 -5.26 -1.59 -4.18
C GLN A 128 -4.04 -2.45 -4.54
N VAL A 129 -4.11 -3.13 -5.68
CA VAL A 129 -3.08 -4.11 -6.09
C VAL A 129 -2.23 -3.52 -7.21
N LYS A 130 -0.91 -3.44 -6.99
CA LYS A 130 0.08 -3.22 -8.05
C LYS A 130 0.79 -4.53 -8.33
N HIS A 131 0.85 -4.92 -9.60
CA HIS A 131 1.57 -6.10 -10.07
C HIS A 131 2.74 -5.66 -10.94
N VAL A 132 3.94 -6.19 -10.64
CA VAL A 132 5.19 -5.91 -11.35
C VAL A 132 5.86 -7.21 -11.75
N MET A 133 6.64 -7.16 -12.82
CA MET A 133 7.21 -8.34 -13.46
C MET A 133 8.73 -8.44 -13.33
N THR A 134 9.38 -7.36 -12.85
CA THR A 134 10.83 -7.28 -12.72
C THR A 134 11.22 -6.82 -11.32
N GLU A 135 12.40 -7.25 -10.87
CA GLU A 135 12.95 -6.85 -9.58
C GLU A 135 13.20 -5.33 -9.52
N ASP A 136 13.60 -4.71 -10.64
CA ASP A 136 13.82 -3.26 -10.74
C ASP A 136 12.55 -2.44 -10.51
N GLU A 137 11.44 -2.84 -11.14
CA GLU A 137 10.13 -2.23 -10.90
C GLU A 137 9.71 -2.41 -9.44
N CYS A 138 9.91 -3.61 -8.90
CA CYS A 138 9.56 -3.91 -7.51
C CYS A 138 10.37 -3.05 -6.52
N ILE A 139 11.70 -2.92 -6.70
CA ILE A 139 12.56 -2.04 -5.89
C ILE A 139 12.06 -0.60 -5.95
N THR A 140 11.71 -0.11 -7.14
CA THR A 140 11.19 1.25 -7.33
C THR A 140 9.87 1.46 -6.58
N GLU A 141 8.96 0.50 -6.65
CA GLU A 141 7.67 0.54 -5.97
C GLU A 141 7.83 0.44 -4.44
N LEU A 142 8.74 -0.40 -3.94
CA LEU A 142 9.05 -0.49 -2.51
C LEU A 142 9.55 0.85 -1.95
N ALA A 143 10.41 1.55 -2.69
CA ALA A 143 10.94 2.86 -2.30
C ALA A 143 9.86 3.97 -2.22
N SER A 144 8.68 3.75 -2.81
CA SER A 144 7.57 4.72 -2.76
C SER A 144 6.90 4.83 -1.38
N ASN A 145 7.13 3.86 -0.48
CA ASN A 145 6.51 3.76 0.85
C ASN A 145 4.97 3.77 0.85
N ARG A 146 4.34 3.37 -0.27
CA ARG A 146 2.87 3.33 -0.40
C ARG A 146 2.26 2.01 0.05
N TYR A 147 3.04 0.94 0.05
CA TYR A 147 2.58 -0.43 0.26
C TYR A 147 2.69 -0.85 1.72
N GLN A 148 1.70 -1.60 2.20
CA GLN A 148 1.74 -2.20 3.54
C GLN A 148 2.13 -3.68 3.47
N ILE A 149 1.86 -4.31 2.33
CA ILE A 149 2.08 -5.73 2.10
C ILE A 149 2.82 -5.91 0.77
N VAL A 150 3.81 -6.79 0.75
CA VAL A 150 4.44 -7.27 -0.48
C VAL A 150 4.33 -8.79 -0.61
N TRP A 151 3.97 -9.26 -1.79
CA TRP A 151 4.00 -10.67 -2.18
C TRP A 151 5.12 -10.87 -3.20
N ILE A 152 6.07 -11.75 -2.87
CA ILE A 152 7.16 -12.12 -3.76
C ILE A 152 6.94 -13.54 -4.24
N ILE A 153 6.66 -13.68 -5.53
CA ILE A 153 6.52 -14.96 -6.20
C ILE A 153 7.86 -15.25 -6.89
N SER A 154 8.61 -16.16 -6.28
CA SER A 154 10.03 -16.35 -6.57
C SER A 154 10.28 -16.91 -7.97
N SER A 155 11.45 -16.57 -8.52
CA SER A 155 12.04 -17.16 -9.72
C SER A 155 13.13 -18.18 -9.35
N GLY A 156 13.86 -18.66 -10.36
CA GLY A 156 15.05 -19.52 -10.19
C GLY A 156 16.35 -18.79 -9.80
N GLN A 157 16.40 -17.47 -9.95
CA GLN A 157 17.62 -16.68 -9.72
C GLN A 157 17.27 -15.22 -9.45
N ILE A 158 18.03 -14.58 -8.56
CA ILE A 158 17.91 -13.14 -8.32
C ILE A 158 18.61 -12.40 -9.45
N GLN A 159 17.91 -11.46 -10.09
CA GLN A 159 18.41 -10.70 -11.24
C GLN A 159 19.11 -9.40 -10.83
N ASN A 160 18.70 -8.82 -9.69
CA ASN A 160 19.25 -7.58 -9.15
C ASN A 160 19.76 -7.82 -7.72
N SER A 161 21.06 -7.66 -7.52
CA SER A 161 21.72 -7.84 -6.22
C SER A 161 21.22 -6.90 -5.12
N LYS A 162 20.54 -5.79 -5.45
CA LYS A 162 19.94 -4.86 -4.48
C LYS A 162 18.58 -5.30 -3.99
N PHE A 163 17.96 -6.30 -4.63
CA PHE A 163 16.57 -6.68 -4.38
C PHE A 163 16.34 -7.09 -2.91
N ILE A 164 17.18 -7.97 -2.38
CA ILE A 164 17.05 -8.46 -1.00
C ILE A 164 17.27 -7.33 0.00
N SER A 165 18.22 -6.42 -0.26
CA SER A 165 18.42 -5.25 0.60
C SER A 165 17.20 -4.32 0.63
N ALA A 166 16.57 -4.07 -0.51
CA ALA A 166 15.33 -3.27 -0.58
C ALA A 166 14.17 -3.95 0.17
N LEU A 167 14.06 -5.27 0.03
CA LEU A 167 13.05 -6.07 0.70
C LEU A 167 13.24 -6.10 2.22
N THR A 168 14.48 -6.23 2.69
CA THR A 168 14.85 -6.14 4.11
C THR A 168 14.54 -4.76 4.66
N ALA A 169 14.82 -3.69 3.93
CA ALA A 169 14.50 -2.32 4.34
C ALA A 169 12.98 -2.12 4.48
N PHE A 170 12.20 -2.60 3.51
CA PHE A 170 10.73 -2.57 3.56
C PHE A 170 10.17 -3.30 4.79
N HIS A 171 10.65 -4.53 5.05
CA HIS A 171 10.22 -5.31 6.20
C HIS A 171 10.65 -4.67 7.53
N SER A 172 11.87 -4.13 7.59
CA SER A 172 12.40 -3.43 8.78
C SER A 172 11.62 -2.15 9.10
N ALA A 173 11.02 -1.51 8.09
CA ALA A 173 10.12 -0.38 8.25
C ALA A 173 8.71 -0.76 8.72
N GLY A 174 8.44 -2.05 8.95
CA GLY A 174 7.14 -2.57 9.40
C GLY A 174 6.23 -3.09 8.27
N GLY A 175 6.73 -3.17 7.04
CA GLY A 175 6.01 -3.77 5.92
C GLY A 175 5.85 -5.28 6.08
N ALA A 176 4.65 -5.80 5.82
CA ALA A 176 4.39 -7.23 5.86
C ALA A 176 4.82 -7.91 4.55
N MET A 177 5.38 -9.11 4.65
CA MET A 177 5.91 -9.81 3.49
C MET A 177 5.42 -11.26 3.41
N PHE A 178 5.08 -11.69 2.21
CA PHE A 178 4.77 -13.07 1.87
C PHE A 178 5.70 -13.55 0.77
N LEU A 179 6.41 -14.65 1.02
CA LEU A 179 7.34 -15.27 0.08
C LEU A 179 6.73 -16.57 -0.43
N PHE A 180 6.46 -16.64 -1.73
CA PHE A 180 5.95 -17.82 -2.40
C PHE A 180 7.12 -18.53 -3.10
N ALA A 181 7.60 -19.58 -2.45
CA ALA A 181 8.83 -20.30 -2.82
C ALA A 181 8.65 -21.82 -2.64
N ASP A 182 7.57 -22.37 -3.19
CA ASP A 182 7.08 -23.71 -2.79
C ASP A 182 7.77 -24.87 -3.53
N ASN A 183 8.46 -24.62 -4.66
CA ASN A 183 9.08 -25.68 -5.47
C ASN A 183 10.36 -25.21 -6.16
N THR A 184 11.40 -26.05 -6.19
CA THR A 184 12.60 -25.85 -7.04
C THR A 184 12.18 -25.76 -8.52
N PRO A 185 12.75 -24.81 -9.31
CA PRO A 185 13.82 -23.87 -8.96
C PRO A 185 13.32 -22.57 -8.31
N TYR A 186 12.03 -22.37 -8.13
CA TYR A 186 11.39 -21.12 -7.69
C TYR A 186 11.54 -20.82 -6.20
N VAL A 187 12.77 -20.81 -5.68
CA VAL A 187 13.06 -20.66 -4.24
C VAL A 187 14.03 -19.55 -3.90
N CYS A 188 14.75 -19.00 -4.90
CA CYS A 188 15.93 -18.16 -4.68
C CYS A 188 15.68 -16.95 -3.77
N HIS A 189 14.55 -16.24 -3.92
CA HIS A 189 14.27 -15.04 -3.14
C HIS A 189 14.05 -15.37 -1.66
N ALA A 190 13.36 -16.47 -1.38
CA ALA A 190 13.10 -16.88 -0.01
C ALA A 190 14.38 -17.39 0.66
N SER A 191 15.16 -18.21 -0.04
CA SER A 191 16.44 -18.70 0.46
C SER A 191 17.36 -17.54 0.81
N GLU A 192 17.58 -16.62 -0.13
CA GLU A 192 18.51 -15.50 0.07
C GLU A 192 18.05 -14.53 1.16
N PHE A 193 16.74 -14.25 1.24
CA PHE A 193 16.20 -13.40 2.29
C PHE A 193 16.37 -14.04 3.69
N LEU A 194 16.20 -15.37 3.79
CA LEU A 194 16.29 -16.10 5.05
C LEU A 194 17.73 -16.32 5.54
N THR A 195 18.71 -16.25 4.65
CA THR A 195 20.13 -16.41 5.00
C THR A 195 20.81 -15.12 5.48
N MET A 196 20.14 -13.97 5.40
CA MET A 196 20.67 -12.64 5.78
C MET A 196 20.71 -12.40 7.31
N GLU A 197 20.98 -13.43 8.11
CA GLU A 197 21.17 -13.30 9.58
C GLU A 197 22.53 -12.72 9.98
#